data_AF-A0A943U155-F1
#
_entry.id   AF-A0A943U155-F1
#
_cell.length_a   1.000
_cell.length_b   1.000
_cell.length_c   1.000
_cell.angle_alpha   90.00
_cell.angle_beta   90.00
_cell.angle_gamma   90.00
#
_symmetry.space_group_name_H-M   'P 1'
#
loop_
_entity.id
_entity.type
_entity.pdbx_description
1 polymer ?
#
loop_
_entity_poly.entity_id
_entity_poly.type
_entity_poly.pdbx_seq_one_letter_code
_entity_poly.pdbx_strand_id
1 'polypeptide(L)'
;MDVIYIGLPFVFWQEDESKHGLDIHVTEGFQKIGFHVYPLNAGDNAEEICAAYNLHTSFVEEEADIAPTEEFISEHVLWEDFPLLYISEAAATSEDEYTQFVFHTAELARDNGLIVAAEVAECDEDEDDPYPWRAMATVLWAHGDILPTGSPKCAVRLAIGTGITVSDGNEERHYDKQVVSEMFIPYFLQGLLEGQDPFSIAASYES
;
A
#
# COMPACT_ATOMS: atom_id res chain seq x y z
N MET A 1 13.65 6.28 5.64
CA MET A 1 12.84 5.11 6.07
C MET A 1 12.61 4.29 4.84
N ASP A 2 12.44 2.99 4.96
CA ASP A 2 12.34 2.13 3.79
C ASP A 2 10.92 1.53 3.77
N VAL A 3 10.33 1.38 2.58
CA VAL A 3 8.99 0.82 2.40
C VAL A 3 9.03 -0.26 1.33
N ILE A 4 8.49 -1.43 1.67
CA ILE A 4 8.17 -2.44 0.66
C ILE A 4 6.85 -2.01 0.01
N TYR A 5 6.82 -1.99 -1.31
CA TYR A 5 5.68 -1.52 -2.09
C TYR A 5 5.18 -2.62 -3.02
N ILE A 6 3.87 -2.86 -3.01
CA ILE A 6 3.19 -3.76 -3.95
C ILE A 6 2.06 -2.97 -4.59
N GLY A 7 2.01 -2.95 -5.92
CA GLY A 7 0.93 -2.32 -6.68
C GLY A 7 0.59 -3.09 -7.93
N LEU A 8 0.36 -2.40 -9.05
CA LEU A 8 0.16 -3.00 -10.35
C LEU A 8 1.36 -3.92 -10.69
N PRO A 9 1.14 -5.17 -11.14
CA PRO A 9 2.22 -6.02 -11.66
C PRO A 9 2.99 -5.30 -12.78
N PHE A 10 4.32 -5.38 -12.81
CA PHE A 10 5.12 -4.63 -13.79
C PHE A 10 4.82 -5.00 -15.23
N VAL A 11 4.41 -6.24 -15.50
CA VAL A 11 3.93 -6.68 -16.82
C VAL A 11 2.77 -5.82 -17.35
N PHE A 12 1.94 -5.24 -16.48
CA PHE A 12 0.81 -4.40 -16.86
C PHE A 12 1.11 -2.89 -16.87
N TRP A 13 2.31 -2.45 -16.48
CA TRP A 13 2.63 -1.01 -16.38
C TRP A 13 2.57 -0.28 -17.72
N GLN A 14 2.79 -1.00 -18.83
CA GLN A 14 2.67 -0.44 -20.18
C GLN A 14 1.23 -0.53 -20.73
N GLU A 15 0.36 -1.35 -20.14
CA GLU A 15 -0.98 -1.63 -20.63
C GLU A 15 -2.06 -0.82 -19.90
N ASP A 16 -1.90 -0.62 -18.59
CA ASP A 16 -2.85 0.11 -17.74
C ASP A 16 -2.25 1.44 -17.24
N GLU A 17 -2.21 2.44 -18.14
CA GLU A 17 -1.70 3.79 -17.83
C GLU A 17 -2.40 4.45 -16.64
N SER A 18 -3.67 4.10 -16.38
CA SER A 18 -4.46 4.71 -15.32
C SER A 18 -4.03 4.24 -13.93
N LYS A 19 -3.93 2.91 -13.74
CA LYS A 19 -3.47 2.33 -12.48
C LYS A 19 -2.00 2.57 -12.24
N HIS A 20 -1.19 2.48 -13.30
CA HIS A 20 0.21 2.86 -13.26
C HIS A 20 0.38 4.32 -12.78
N GLY A 21 -0.44 5.26 -13.27
CA GLY A 21 -0.41 6.65 -12.80
C GLY A 21 -0.63 6.80 -11.29
N LEU A 22 -1.59 6.07 -10.72
CA LEU A 22 -1.86 6.09 -9.28
C LEU A 22 -0.67 5.56 -8.46
N ASP A 23 -0.07 4.48 -8.93
CA ASP A 23 1.11 3.86 -8.33
C ASP A 23 2.34 4.79 -8.34
N ILE A 24 2.56 5.51 -9.45
CA ILE A 24 3.60 6.54 -9.52
C ILE A 24 3.35 7.61 -8.47
N HIS A 25 2.13 8.13 -8.39
CA HIS A 25 1.81 9.22 -7.47
C HIS A 25 2.08 8.87 -6.00
N VAL A 26 1.70 7.67 -5.58
CA VAL A 26 1.95 7.19 -4.22
C VAL A 26 3.44 6.98 -3.96
N THR A 27 4.16 6.32 -4.88
CA THR A 27 5.59 6.05 -4.71
C THR A 27 6.43 7.34 -4.71
N GLU A 28 6.08 8.33 -5.55
CA GLU A 28 6.65 9.68 -5.49
C GLU A 28 6.35 10.37 -4.15
N GLY A 29 5.15 10.20 -3.60
CA GLY A 29 4.77 10.74 -2.31
C GLY A 29 5.69 10.27 -1.19
N PHE A 30 5.95 8.96 -1.14
CA PHE A 30 6.94 8.36 -0.23
C PHE A 30 8.34 8.94 -0.43
N GLN A 31 8.80 9.03 -1.68
CA GLN A 31 10.12 9.58 -2.00
C GLN A 31 10.27 11.04 -1.55
N LYS A 32 9.23 11.88 -1.76
CA LYS A 32 9.23 13.30 -1.38
C LYS A 32 9.39 13.52 0.12
N ILE A 33 8.94 12.57 0.94
CA ILE A 33 9.11 12.60 2.41
C ILE A 33 10.31 11.79 2.91
N GLY A 34 11.19 11.34 1.99
CA GLY A 34 12.46 10.71 2.31
C GLY A 34 12.42 9.20 2.52
N PHE A 35 11.41 8.52 1.96
CA PHE A 35 11.41 7.06 1.92
C PHE A 35 12.15 6.53 0.70
N HIS A 36 12.87 5.41 0.88
CA HIS A 36 13.30 4.58 -0.23
C HIS A 36 12.21 3.53 -0.50
N VAL A 37 11.79 3.43 -1.76
CA VAL A 37 10.69 2.55 -2.17
C VAL A 37 11.25 1.29 -2.83
N TYR A 38 10.89 0.14 -2.26
CA TYR A 38 11.33 -1.18 -2.70
C TYR A 38 10.13 -1.94 -3.26
N PRO A 39 9.88 -1.87 -4.58
CA PRO A 39 8.86 -2.70 -5.22
C PRO A 39 9.17 -4.18 -4.99
N LEU A 40 8.17 -4.91 -4.48
CA LEU A 40 8.16 -6.37 -4.49
C LEU A 40 7.27 -6.83 -5.64
N ASN A 41 7.88 -7.05 -6.80
CA ASN A 41 7.17 -7.25 -8.06
C ASN A 41 7.98 -8.12 -9.05
N ALA A 42 7.33 -8.58 -10.11
CA ALA A 42 7.93 -9.40 -11.15
C ALA A 42 7.60 -8.88 -12.55
N GLY A 43 8.41 -9.28 -13.54
CA GLY A 43 8.16 -9.05 -14.96
C GLY A 43 9.38 -8.54 -15.73
N ASP A 44 9.27 -8.62 -17.05
CA ASP A 44 10.31 -8.15 -17.97
C ASP A 44 10.58 -6.64 -17.82
N ASN A 45 11.84 -6.22 -17.98
CA ASN A 45 12.31 -4.83 -17.92
C ASN A 45 12.12 -4.14 -16.56
N ALA A 46 11.98 -4.92 -15.49
CA ALA A 46 11.72 -4.38 -14.17
C ALA A 46 12.86 -3.48 -13.65
N GLU A 47 14.12 -3.75 -14.01
CA GLU A 47 15.23 -2.82 -13.74
C GLU A 47 15.04 -1.46 -14.45
N GLU A 48 14.59 -1.46 -15.70
CA GLU A 48 14.35 -0.22 -16.47
C GLU A 48 13.19 0.59 -15.87
N ILE A 49 12.12 -0.09 -15.46
CA ILE A 49 10.98 0.51 -14.76
C ILE A 49 11.47 1.14 -13.46
N CYS A 50 12.20 0.40 -12.63
CA CYS A 50 12.71 0.92 -11.36
C CYS A 50 13.62 2.13 -11.57
N ALA A 51 14.50 2.09 -12.57
CA ALA A 51 15.37 3.21 -12.90
C ALA A 51 14.60 4.46 -13.35
N ALA A 52 13.53 4.31 -14.13
CA ALA A 52 12.71 5.42 -14.61
C ALA A 52 11.99 6.17 -13.48
N TYR A 53 11.60 5.46 -12.42
CA TYR A 53 10.82 6.01 -11.29
C TYR A 53 11.63 6.12 -9.98
N ASN A 54 12.95 5.95 -10.04
CA ASN A 54 13.85 6.03 -8.88
C ASN A 54 13.45 5.06 -7.75
N LEU A 55 13.04 3.85 -8.12
CA LEU A 55 12.70 2.75 -7.21
C LEU A 55 13.92 1.83 -7.00
N HIS A 56 13.94 1.11 -5.88
CA HIS A 56 14.99 0.13 -5.59
C HIS A 56 14.74 -1.18 -6.35
N THR A 57 15.80 -1.86 -6.79
CA THR A 57 15.69 -3.10 -7.58
C THR A 57 15.84 -4.39 -6.77
N SER A 58 15.99 -4.29 -5.44
CA SER A 58 16.36 -5.45 -4.61
C SER A 58 15.33 -6.56 -4.55
N PHE A 59 14.04 -6.24 -4.70
CA PHE A 59 12.94 -7.20 -4.52
C PHE A 59 12.16 -7.40 -5.82
N VAL A 60 12.90 -7.37 -6.93
CA VAL A 60 12.36 -7.50 -8.27
C VAL A 60 12.83 -8.79 -8.90
N GLU A 61 11.90 -9.63 -9.36
CA GLU A 61 12.22 -10.92 -10.01
C GLU A 61 11.89 -10.84 -11.51
N GLU A 62 12.91 -10.62 -12.35
CA GLU A 62 12.74 -10.48 -13.81
C GLU A 62 12.39 -11.80 -14.52
N GLU A 63 12.77 -12.94 -13.94
CA GLU A 63 12.52 -14.27 -14.54
C GLU A 63 11.10 -14.79 -14.29
N ALA A 64 10.35 -14.12 -13.41
CA ALA A 64 8.96 -14.47 -13.10
C ALA A 64 7.99 -13.65 -13.97
N ASP A 65 6.89 -14.30 -14.37
CA ASP A 65 5.92 -13.73 -15.33
C ASP A 65 5.09 -12.61 -14.68
N ILE A 66 4.32 -12.96 -13.64
CA ILE A 66 3.34 -12.05 -13.03
C ILE A 66 3.63 -11.66 -11.59
N ALA A 67 4.17 -12.57 -10.78
CA ALA A 67 4.40 -12.37 -9.35
C ALA A 67 5.75 -12.97 -8.92
N PRO A 68 6.44 -12.37 -7.95
CA PRO A 68 7.60 -13.00 -7.33
C PRO A 68 7.27 -14.37 -6.73
N THR A 69 8.17 -15.32 -6.88
CA THR A 69 8.03 -16.68 -6.37
C THR A 69 8.21 -16.74 -4.85
N GLU A 70 7.61 -17.74 -4.19
CA GLU A 70 7.81 -17.95 -2.75
C GLU A 70 9.30 -18.18 -2.40
N GLU A 71 10.05 -18.87 -3.28
CA GLU A 71 11.48 -19.08 -3.13
C GLU A 71 12.23 -17.74 -3.15
N PHE A 72 11.98 -16.89 -4.15
CA PHE A 72 12.57 -15.56 -4.24
C PHE A 72 12.30 -14.72 -2.99
N ILE A 73 11.03 -14.65 -2.56
CA ILE A 73 10.63 -13.88 -1.38
C ILE A 73 11.39 -14.38 -0.13
N SER A 74 11.46 -15.70 0.05
CA SER A 74 12.11 -16.29 1.22
C SER A 74 13.62 -16.07 1.28
N GLU A 75 14.27 -15.97 0.12
CA GLU A 75 15.72 -15.83 0.01
C GLU A 75 16.18 -14.37 -0.01
N HIS A 76 15.37 -13.46 -0.56
CA HIS A 76 15.81 -12.10 -0.88
C HIS A 76 15.16 -11.03 0.00
N VAL A 77 13.94 -11.24 0.51
CA VAL A 77 13.24 -10.20 1.27
C VAL A 77 13.63 -10.23 2.75
N LEU A 78 14.37 -9.22 3.17
CA LEU A 78 14.82 -9.03 4.56
C LEU A 78 13.76 -8.29 5.37
N TRP A 79 12.67 -8.96 5.74
CA TRP A 79 11.52 -8.35 6.43
C TRP A 79 11.90 -7.48 7.64
N GLU A 80 12.86 -7.93 8.46
CA GLU A 80 13.28 -7.25 9.69
C GLU A 80 13.90 -5.86 9.49
N ASP A 81 14.37 -5.55 8.28
CA ASP A 81 14.96 -4.26 7.93
C ASP A 81 13.89 -3.22 7.54
N PHE A 82 12.63 -3.64 7.37
CA PHE A 82 11.55 -2.80 6.89
C PHE A 82 10.48 -2.60 7.98
N PRO A 83 10.03 -1.37 8.21
CA PRO A 83 8.95 -1.10 9.15
C PRO A 83 7.54 -1.15 8.50
N LEU A 84 7.46 -1.09 7.16
CA LEU A 84 6.23 -0.85 6.42
C LEU A 84 6.16 -1.66 5.13
N LEU A 85 5.02 -2.31 4.92
CA LEU A 85 4.55 -2.79 3.62
C LEU A 85 3.35 -1.93 3.19
N TYR A 86 3.43 -1.31 2.01
CA TYR A 86 2.33 -0.61 1.38
C TYR A 86 1.79 -1.41 0.20
N ILE A 87 0.46 -1.59 0.15
CA ILE A 87 -0.25 -2.27 -0.94
C ILE A 87 -1.21 -1.27 -1.57
N SER A 88 -1.04 -0.96 -2.86
CA SER A 88 -1.96 -0.07 -3.58
C SER A 88 -3.24 -0.79 -4.03
N GLU A 89 -4.25 0.00 -4.38
CA GLU A 89 -5.50 -0.54 -4.93
C GLU A 89 -5.25 -1.33 -6.23
N ALA A 90 -4.25 -0.90 -7.01
CA ALA A 90 -3.89 -1.50 -8.28
C ALA A 90 -3.38 -2.95 -8.15
N ALA A 91 -3.02 -3.39 -6.94
CA ALA A 91 -2.68 -4.79 -6.69
C ALA A 91 -3.86 -5.74 -6.92
N ALA A 92 -5.12 -5.25 -6.89
CA ALA A 92 -6.34 -6.03 -7.19
C ALA A 92 -6.61 -6.20 -8.68
N THR A 93 -5.55 -6.34 -9.48
CA THR A 93 -5.71 -6.72 -10.88
C THR A 93 -6.04 -8.20 -11.00
N SER A 94 -6.94 -8.52 -11.93
CA SER A 94 -7.85 -9.68 -11.94
C SER A 94 -7.22 -11.06 -12.16
N GLU A 95 -5.91 -11.20 -11.94
CA GLU A 95 -5.24 -12.50 -12.02
C GLU A 95 -5.16 -13.13 -10.62
N ASP A 96 -5.78 -14.31 -10.49
CA ASP A 96 -5.87 -15.06 -9.22
C ASP A 96 -4.47 -15.31 -8.61
N GLU A 97 -3.46 -15.54 -9.45
CA GLU A 97 -2.08 -15.79 -9.02
C GLU A 97 -1.48 -14.58 -8.30
N TYR A 98 -1.55 -13.40 -8.91
CA TYR A 98 -1.02 -12.18 -8.29
C TYR A 98 -1.78 -11.83 -7.01
N THR A 99 -3.11 -11.98 -7.04
CA THR A 99 -3.96 -11.75 -5.87
C THR A 99 -3.57 -12.66 -4.68
N GLN A 100 -3.26 -13.93 -4.94
CA GLN A 100 -2.77 -14.87 -3.91
C GLN A 100 -1.38 -14.48 -3.40
N PHE A 101 -0.48 -14.06 -4.29
CA PHE A 101 0.84 -13.54 -3.91
C PHE A 101 0.70 -12.35 -2.97
N VAL A 102 -0.12 -11.34 -3.30
CA VAL A 102 -0.33 -10.15 -2.46
C VAL A 102 -0.87 -10.55 -1.09
N PHE A 103 -1.85 -11.46 -1.06
CA PHE A 103 -2.40 -11.97 0.20
C PHE A 103 -1.35 -12.65 1.08
N HIS A 104 -0.59 -13.58 0.52
CA HIS A 104 0.42 -14.33 1.29
C HIS A 104 1.54 -13.40 1.77
N THR A 105 1.95 -12.46 0.93
CA THR A 105 2.98 -11.47 1.25
C THR A 105 2.54 -10.52 2.36
N ALA A 106 1.27 -10.08 2.34
CA ALA A 106 0.70 -9.27 3.43
C ALA A 106 0.66 -10.04 4.76
N GLU A 107 0.36 -11.34 4.72
CA GLU A 107 0.44 -12.21 5.90
C GLU A 107 1.86 -12.35 6.43
N LEU A 108 2.84 -12.65 5.56
CA LEU A 108 4.25 -12.76 5.92
C LEU A 108 4.80 -11.47 6.52
N ALA A 109 4.54 -10.32 5.89
CA ALA A 109 4.98 -9.02 6.37
C ALA A 109 4.45 -8.74 7.78
N ARG A 110 3.16 -8.96 8.01
CA ARG A 110 2.55 -8.79 9.33
C ARG A 110 3.15 -9.73 10.37
N ASP A 111 3.34 -11.01 10.02
CA ASP A 111 3.86 -12.00 10.95
C ASP A 111 5.34 -11.73 11.30
N ASN A 112 6.06 -11.00 10.45
CA ASN A 112 7.40 -10.45 10.73
C ASN A 112 7.38 -9.06 11.41
N GLY A 113 6.20 -8.51 11.72
CA GLY A 113 6.05 -7.30 12.53
C GLY A 113 5.95 -5.98 11.75
N LEU A 114 5.82 -6.02 10.42
CA LEU A 114 5.62 -4.82 9.62
C LEU A 114 4.21 -4.25 9.85
N ILE A 115 4.09 -2.92 9.78
CA ILE A 115 2.79 -2.31 9.52
C ILE A 115 2.42 -2.63 8.07
N VAL A 116 1.28 -3.29 7.87
CA VAL A 116 0.70 -3.50 6.55
C VAL A 116 -0.35 -2.41 6.31
N ALA A 117 -0.05 -1.49 5.40
CA ALA A 117 -0.98 -0.45 4.95
C ALA A 117 -1.53 -0.83 3.57
N ALA A 118 -2.84 -0.78 3.40
CA ALA A 118 -3.46 -1.09 2.12
C ALA A 118 -4.50 -0.04 1.72
N GLU A 119 -4.44 0.34 0.45
CA GLU A 119 -5.47 1.09 -0.25
C GLU A 119 -6.49 0.12 -0.82
N VAL A 120 -7.77 0.43 -0.63
CA VAL A 120 -8.89 -0.38 -1.15
C VAL A 120 -9.98 0.55 -1.68
N ALA A 121 -10.63 0.15 -2.76
CA ALA A 121 -11.85 0.80 -3.20
C ALA A 121 -13.01 0.47 -2.25
N GLU A 122 -14.07 1.27 -2.32
CA GLU A 122 -15.35 0.91 -1.74
C GLU A 122 -15.91 -0.29 -2.52
N CYS A 123 -16.06 -1.43 -1.83
CA CYS A 123 -16.71 -2.62 -2.40
C CYS A 123 -18.17 -2.66 -1.94
N ASP A 124 -19.07 -2.93 -2.88
CA ASP A 124 -20.45 -3.27 -2.55
C ASP A 124 -20.47 -4.58 -1.74
N GLU A 125 -21.28 -4.64 -0.67
CA GLU A 125 -21.37 -5.82 0.21
C GLU A 125 -21.83 -7.10 -0.51
N ASP A 126 -22.37 -6.97 -1.73
CA ASP A 126 -22.94 -8.05 -2.54
C ASP A 126 -21.95 -8.66 -3.56
N GLU A 127 -20.73 -8.12 -3.70
CA GLU A 127 -19.72 -8.61 -4.64
C GLU A 127 -18.59 -9.38 -3.93
N ASP A 128 -17.95 -10.31 -4.66
CA ASP A 128 -16.76 -11.01 -4.18
C ASP A 128 -15.64 -9.98 -3.93
N ASP A 129 -15.15 -9.91 -2.70
CA ASP A 129 -14.15 -8.93 -2.28
C ASP A 129 -12.85 -9.09 -3.09
N PRO A 130 -12.49 -8.13 -3.96
CA PRO A 130 -11.30 -8.24 -4.80
C PRO A 130 -10.02 -7.95 -4.02
N TYR A 131 -10.11 -7.59 -2.73
CA TYR A 131 -8.97 -7.23 -1.87
C TYR A 131 -8.80 -8.23 -0.70
N PRO A 132 -8.48 -9.51 -0.95
CA PRO A 132 -8.37 -10.51 0.13
C PRO A 132 -7.31 -10.14 1.19
N TRP A 133 -6.26 -9.40 0.83
CA TRP A 133 -5.23 -8.91 1.76
C TRP A 133 -5.74 -7.85 2.74
N ARG A 134 -6.92 -7.24 2.52
CA ARG A 134 -7.51 -6.30 3.50
C ARG A 134 -7.63 -6.91 4.89
N ALA A 135 -7.79 -8.24 4.95
CA ALA A 135 -7.90 -8.97 6.21
C ALA A 135 -6.59 -8.96 7.01
N MET A 136 -5.46 -8.78 6.33
CA MET A 136 -4.11 -8.74 6.90
C MET A 136 -3.65 -7.31 7.22
N ALA A 137 -4.30 -6.29 6.65
CA ALA A 137 -3.93 -4.88 6.80
C ALA A 137 -4.12 -4.38 8.24
N THR A 138 -3.08 -3.71 8.75
CA THR A 138 -3.10 -2.99 10.03
C THR A 138 -3.67 -1.58 9.85
N VAL A 139 -3.40 -0.97 8.69
CA VAL A 139 -3.95 0.32 8.27
C VAL A 139 -4.69 0.12 6.96
N LEU A 140 -5.95 0.54 6.89
CA LEU A 140 -6.73 0.57 5.65
C LEU A 140 -7.08 2.00 5.29
N TRP A 141 -7.05 2.33 4.01
CA TRP A 141 -7.57 3.60 3.54
C TRP A 141 -8.29 3.45 2.20
N ALA A 142 -9.23 4.36 1.96
CA ALA A 142 -9.99 4.43 0.72
C ALA A 142 -10.16 5.88 0.26
N HIS A 143 -10.30 6.05 -1.05
CA HIS A 143 -10.81 7.26 -1.64
C HIS A 143 -12.32 7.41 -1.38
N GLY A 144 -12.76 8.61 -0.99
CA GLY A 144 -14.15 8.91 -0.66
C GLY A 144 -14.38 9.27 0.80
N ASP A 145 -15.64 9.44 1.17
CA ASP A 145 -16.05 9.89 2.52
C ASP A 145 -16.40 8.72 3.47
N ILE A 146 -16.37 7.48 2.97
CA ILE A 146 -16.80 6.28 3.67
C ILE A 146 -15.56 5.48 4.09
N LEU A 147 -15.51 5.11 5.38
CA LEU A 147 -14.43 4.28 5.90
C LEU A 147 -14.47 2.88 5.29
N PRO A 148 -13.33 2.33 4.83
CA PRO A 148 -13.30 0.96 4.35
C PRO A 148 -13.65 -0.01 5.48
N THR A 149 -14.27 -1.14 5.11
CA THR A 149 -14.49 -2.24 6.07
C THR A 149 -13.14 -2.88 6.43
N GLY A 150 -12.88 -3.02 7.73
CA GLY A 150 -11.64 -3.63 8.24
C GLY A 150 -11.91 -4.94 8.96
N SER A 151 -10.90 -5.81 8.99
CA SER A 151 -10.93 -6.98 9.87
C SER A 151 -10.69 -6.58 11.33
N PRO A 152 -10.90 -7.49 12.30
CA PRO A 152 -10.53 -7.23 13.70
C PRO A 152 -9.04 -6.94 13.92
N LYS A 153 -8.18 -7.21 12.93
CA LYS A 153 -6.75 -6.91 12.97
C LYS A 153 -6.42 -5.49 12.50
N CYS A 154 -7.36 -4.83 11.84
CA CYS A 154 -7.19 -3.47 11.35
C CYS A 154 -7.26 -2.48 12.52
N ALA A 155 -6.15 -1.81 12.79
CA ALA A 155 -6.01 -0.87 13.89
C ALA A 155 -6.45 0.54 13.50
N VAL A 156 -6.20 0.96 12.25
CA VAL A 156 -6.54 2.30 11.77
C VAL A 156 -7.22 2.22 10.41
N ARG A 157 -8.30 2.98 10.25
CA ARG A 157 -9.05 3.12 8.99
C ARG A 157 -9.16 4.59 8.62
N LEU A 158 -8.99 4.89 7.34
CA LEU A 158 -9.04 6.23 6.79
C LEU A 158 -9.98 6.30 5.57
N ALA A 159 -10.68 7.42 5.44
CA ALA A 159 -11.39 7.79 4.21
C ALA A 159 -10.97 9.21 3.83
N ILE A 160 -10.59 9.40 2.57
CA ILE A 160 -10.11 10.68 2.05
C ILE A 160 -10.98 11.11 0.88
N GLY A 161 -11.85 12.09 1.12
CA GLY A 161 -12.82 12.60 0.16
C GLY A 161 -12.99 14.11 0.29
N THR A 162 -14.19 14.54 0.66
CA THR A 162 -14.50 15.95 0.99
C THR A 162 -13.87 16.40 2.32
N GLY A 163 -13.48 15.44 3.16
CA GLY A 163 -12.66 15.64 4.33
C GLY A 163 -11.73 14.46 4.57
N ILE A 164 -11.22 14.36 5.79
CA ILE A 164 -10.51 13.19 6.29
C ILE A 164 -11.35 12.57 7.39
N THR A 165 -11.74 11.31 7.23
CA THR A 165 -12.33 10.52 8.31
C THR A 165 -11.30 9.51 8.79
N VAL A 166 -11.09 9.44 10.10
CA VAL A 166 -10.13 8.53 10.74
C VAL A 166 -10.85 7.72 11.82
N SER A 167 -10.58 6.43 11.89
CA SER A 167 -11.01 5.57 12.99
C SER A 167 -9.85 4.71 13.49
N ASP A 168 -9.72 4.56 14.81
CA ASP A 168 -8.74 3.69 15.48
C ASP A 168 -9.38 2.38 16.01
N GLY A 169 -10.62 2.10 15.59
CA GLY A 169 -11.44 0.98 16.08
C GLY A 169 -12.25 1.27 17.35
N ASN A 170 -11.91 2.32 18.12
CA ASN A 170 -12.65 2.73 19.32
C ASN A 170 -13.38 4.06 19.12
N GLU A 171 -12.72 5.00 18.46
CA GLU A 171 -13.21 6.33 18.15
C GLU A 171 -13.16 6.56 16.64
N GLU A 172 -14.02 7.45 16.17
CA GLU A 172 -14.04 7.97 14.81
C GLU A 172 -14.06 9.50 14.86
N ARG A 173 -13.22 10.15 14.06
CA ARG A 173 -13.18 11.61 13.92
C ARG A 173 -13.17 12.02 12.46
N HIS A 174 -13.88 13.10 12.19
CA HIS A 174 -13.92 13.73 10.89
C HIS A 174 -13.26 15.12 10.94
N TYR A 175 -12.48 15.43 9.92
CA TYR A 175 -11.79 16.70 9.73
C TYR A 175 -12.24 17.32 8.41
N ASP A 176 -12.93 18.46 8.48
CA ASP A 176 -13.34 19.27 7.33
C ASP A 176 -12.11 19.94 6.68
N LYS A 177 -11.28 19.15 6.01
CA LYS A 177 -10.13 19.62 5.24
C LYS A 177 -9.83 18.74 4.04
N GLN A 178 -9.47 19.40 2.95
CA GLN A 178 -9.00 18.76 1.73
C GLN A 178 -7.51 18.45 1.85
N VAL A 179 -7.11 17.28 1.34
CA VAL A 179 -5.71 16.87 1.28
C VAL A 179 -5.40 16.28 -0.08
N VAL A 180 -4.13 16.40 -0.49
CA VAL A 180 -3.60 15.65 -1.62
C VAL A 180 -3.27 14.25 -1.08
N SER A 181 -4.11 13.26 -1.37
CA SER A 181 -3.98 11.88 -0.84
C SER A 181 -2.59 11.29 -1.07
N GLU A 182 -2.03 11.53 -2.26
CA GLU A 182 -0.70 11.08 -2.69
C GLU A 182 0.42 11.49 -1.73
N MET A 183 0.28 12.65 -1.08
CA MET A 183 1.24 13.16 -0.08
C MET A 183 0.81 12.88 1.35
N PHE A 184 -0.50 12.90 1.59
CA PHE A 184 -1.07 12.72 2.92
C PHE A 184 -0.85 11.30 3.43
N ILE A 185 -1.08 10.26 2.62
CA ILE A 185 -0.94 8.87 3.06
C ILE A 185 0.51 8.54 3.47
N PRO A 186 1.54 8.84 2.65
CA PRO A 186 2.92 8.69 3.08
C PRO A 186 3.23 9.44 4.38
N TYR A 187 2.79 10.70 4.50
CA TYR A 187 2.97 11.49 5.73
C TYR A 187 2.28 10.82 6.93
N PHE A 188 1.07 10.31 6.71
CA PHE A 188 0.27 9.70 7.75
C PHE A 188 0.93 8.42 8.28
N LEU A 189 1.39 7.57 7.37
CA LEU A 189 2.09 6.33 7.69
C LEU A 189 3.43 6.62 8.37
N GLN A 190 4.17 7.64 7.95
CA GLN A 190 5.38 8.09 8.64
C GLN A 190 5.09 8.47 10.09
N GLY A 191 4.05 9.26 10.35
CA GLY A 191 3.67 9.64 11.70
C GLY A 191 3.31 8.42 12.57
N LEU A 192 2.60 7.44 12.01
CA LEU A 192 2.30 6.19 12.72
C LEU A 192 3.57 5.40 13.08
N LEU A 193 4.52 5.29 12.14
CA LEU A 193 5.81 4.63 12.37
C LEU A 193 6.64 5.33 13.46
N GLU A 194 6.48 6.64 13.61
CA GLU A 194 7.09 7.43 14.67
C GLU A 194 6.34 7.34 16.01
N GLY A 195 5.25 6.58 16.06
CA GLY A 195 4.43 6.38 17.27
C GLY A 195 3.48 7.54 17.58
N GLN A 196 3.17 8.39 16.59
CA GLN A 196 2.20 9.46 16.74
C GLN A 196 0.76 8.91 16.70
N ASP A 197 -0.14 9.59 17.41
CA ASP A 197 -1.56 9.26 17.42
C ASP A 197 -2.23 9.60 16.07
N PRO A 198 -3.04 8.69 15.47
CA PRO A 198 -3.63 8.89 14.15
C PRO A 198 -4.46 10.16 14.04
N PHE A 199 -5.21 10.52 15.09
CA PHE A 199 -6.02 11.73 15.10
C PHE A 199 -5.18 13.00 15.12
N SER A 200 -4.03 12.96 15.79
CA SER A 200 -3.08 14.08 15.88
C SER A 200 -2.40 14.31 14.54
N ILE A 201 -1.97 13.25 13.86
CA ILE A 201 -1.39 13.29 12.51
C ILE A 201 -2.39 13.87 11.52
N ALA A 202 -3.62 13.35 11.54
CA ALA A 202 -4.70 13.85 10.69
C ALA A 202 -5.02 15.31 11.00
N ALA A 203 -4.95 15.77 12.25
CA ALA A 203 -5.18 17.18 12.58
C ALA A 203 -4.05 18.09 12.06
N SER A 204 -2.79 17.67 12.19
CA SER A 204 -1.61 18.50 11.94
C SER A 204 -1.23 18.65 10.47
N TYR A 205 -1.72 17.79 9.58
CA TYR A 205 -1.35 17.87 8.16
C TYR A 205 -1.75 19.22 7.53
N GLU A 206 -0.78 19.86 6.87
CA GLU A 206 -0.95 21.09 6.10
C GLU A 206 -1.06 20.74 4.61
N SER A 207 -2.14 21.18 3.96
CA SER A 207 -2.50 20.90 2.56
C SER A 207 -1.65 21.66 1.55
#